data_AF-A0A510IVT4-F1
#
_entry.id   AF-A0A510IVT4-F1
#
_cell.length_a   1.000
_cell.length_b   1.000
_cell.length_c   1.000
_cell.angle_alpha   90.00
_cell.angle_beta   90.00
_cell.angle_gamma   90.00
#
_symmetry.space_group_name_H-M   'P 1'
#
loop_
_entity.id
_entity.type
_entity.pdbx_description
1 polymer ?
#
loop_
_entity_poly.entity_id
_entity_poly.type
_entity_poly.pdbx_seq_one_letter_code
_entity_poly.pdbx_strand_id
1 'polypeptide(L)'
;MDQSSDTKLEYPLLPLRDVVVYPHMVIPLFVGREKSIEALEEAMRRDKQVLLVAQKKASEDDPGAEDIYRVGTIASVLQLLKLPDGTVKVLVEGGRE
;
A
#
# COMPACT_ATOMS: atom_id res chain seq x y z
N MET A 1 20.23 16.81 26.93
CA MET A 1 20.34 15.62 26.07
C MET A 1 18.93 15.24 25.69
N ASP A 2 18.53 15.67 24.49
CA ASP A 2 17.17 15.51 23.98
C ASP A 2 16.99 14.05 23.55
N GLN A 3 16.11 13.31 24.25
CA GLN A 3 15.78 11.93 23.88
C GLN A 3 14.76 12.00 22.74
N SER A 4 15.25 12.11 21.51
CA SER A 4 14.44 11.88 20.32
C SER A 4 14.10 10.38 20.26
N SER A 5 12.97 10.00 20.85
CA SER A 5 12.40 8.67 20.68
C SER A 5 12.04 8.46 19.22
N ASP A 6 12.84 7.65 18.52
CA ASP A 6 12.57 7.22 17.15
C ASP A 6 11.22 6.49 17.13
N THR A 7 10.17 7.20 16.72
CA THR A 7 8.81 6.67 16.77
C THR A 7 8.65 5.71 15.61
N LYS A 8 8.69 4.41 15.91
CA LYS A 8 8.51 3.37 14.91
C LYS A 8 7.04 3.34 14.48
N LEU A 9 6.79 3.75 13.24
CA LEU A 9 5.47 3.70 12.63
C LEU A 9 5.30 2.39 11.86
N GLU A 10 4.12 1.77 11.96
CA GLU A 10 3.80 0.51 11.30
C GLU A 10 2.56 0.68 10.42
N TYR A 11 2.69 0.37 9.13
CA TYR A 11 1.64 0.51 8.12
C TYR A 11 1.34 -0.83 7.46
N PRO A 12 0.07 -1.11 7.11
CA PRO A 12 -0.25 -2.17 6.16
C PRO A 12 0.48 -1.94 4.84
N LEU A 13 1.04 -3.00 4.27
CA LEU A 13 1.86 -2.94 3.06
C LEU A 13 1.08 -3.42 1.84
N LEU A 14 1.13 -2.64 0.76
CA LEU A 14 0.61 -3.04 -0.55
C LEU A 14 1.73 -3.04 -1.60
N PRO A 15 2.24 -4.22 -2.00
CA PRO A 15 3.26 -4.32 -3.02
C PRO A 15 2.66 -4.10 -4.42
N LEU A 16 3.23 -3.16 -5.18
CA LEU A 16 2.79 -2.75 -6.51
C LEU A 16 3.67 -3.34 -7.60
N ARG A 17 3.03 -3.96 -8.60
CA ARG A 17 3.72 -4.65 -9.69
C ARG A 17 4.06 -3.73 -10.86
N ASP A 18 3.03 -3.09 -11.39
CA ASP A 18 3.07 -2.45 -12.72
C ASP A 18 3.19 -0.92 -12.61
N VAL A 19 3.13 -0.37 -11.41
CA VAL A 19 3.05 1.07 -11.16
C VAL A 19 3.85 1.49 -9.92
N VAL A 20 4.33 2.72 -9.94
CA VAL A 20 4.89 3.43 -8.78
C VAL A 20 4.00 4.63 -8.52
N VAL A 21 3.52 4.78 -7.28
CA VAL A 21 2.72 5.94 -6.86
C VAL A 21 3.65 6.95 -6.22
N TYR A 22 3.64 8.19 -6.73
CA TYR A 22 4.36 9.31 -6.15
C TYR A 22 3.45 10.13 -5.23
N PRO A 23 4.03 10.97 -4.35
CA PRO A 23 3.29 11.99 -3.61
C PRO A 23 2.33 12.77 -4.51
N HIS A 24 1.13 13.08 -3.98
CA HIS A 24 0.05 13.78 -4.66
C HIS A 24 -0.64 13.05 -5.84
N MET A 25 -0.16 11.88 -6.24
CA MET A 25 -0.85 11.12 -7.28
C MET A 25 -2.14 10.52 -6.74
N VAL A 26 -3.24 10.69 -7.49
CA VAL A 26 -4.50 10.00 -7.24
C VAL A 26 -4.70 8.95 -8.34
N ILE A 27 -4.68 7.67 -7.99
CA ILE A 27 -4.74 6.58 -8.97
C ILE A 27 -5.65 5.45 -8.49
N PRO A 28 -6.50 4.88 -9.37
CA PRO A 28 -7.23 3.66 -9.06
C PRO A 28 -6.31 2.44 -9.19
N LEU A 29 -6.36 1.54 -8.21
CA LEU A 29 -5.67 0.26 -8.22
C LEU A 29 -6.68 -0.89 -8.15
N PHE A 30 -6.34 -2.01 -8.79
CA PHE A 30 -7.10 -3.26 -8.72
C PHE A 30 -6.29 -4.28 -7.92
N VAL A 31 -6.91 -4.82 -6.88
CA VAL A 31 -6.27 -5.74 -5.94
C VAL A 31 -7.04 -7.05 -5.89
N GLY A 32 -6.36 -8.15 -6.24
CA GLY A 32 -6.96 -9.49 -6.25
C GLY A 32 -6.29 -10.50 -5.31
N ARG A 33 -5.11 -10.20 -4.76
CA ARG A 33 -4.42 -11.09 -3.82
C ARG A 33 -5.03 -10.95 -2.43
N GLU A 34 -5.39 -12.06 -1.80
CA GLU A 34 -6.06 -12.11 -0.50
C GLU A 34 -5.30 -11.30 0.57
N LYS A 35 -3.99 -11.52 0.73
CA LYS A 35 -3.13 -10.76 1.66
C LYS A 35 -3.18 -9.23 1.42
N SER A 36 -3.28 -8.82 0.16
CA SER A 36 -3.35 -7.40 -0.20
C SER A 36 -4.72 -6.79 0.10
N ILE A 37 -5.78 -7.58 -0.06
CA ILE A 37 -7.15 -7.19 0.34
C ILE A 37 -7.21 -7.04 1.87
N GLU A 38 -6.66 -8.00 2.62
CA GLU A 38 -6.58 -7.94 4.08
C GLU A 38 -5.81 -6.71 4.57
N ALA A 39 -4.68 -6.37 3.92
CA ALA A 39 -3.91 -5.16 4.23
C ALA A 39 -4.72 -3.88 4.00
N LEU A 40 -5.49 -3.81 2.92
CA LEU A 40 -6.39 -2.68 2.66
C LEU A 40 -7.53 -2.59 3.69
N GLU A 41 -8.11 -3.72 4.08
CA GLU A 41 -9.13 -3.74 5.13
C GLU A 41 -8.56 -3.31 6.48
N GLU A 42 -7.33 -3.71 6.81
CA GLU A 42 -6.63 -3.24 8.02
C GLU A 42 -6.34 -1.74 7.96
N ALA A 43 -5.91 -1.22 6.82
CA ALA A 43 -5.72 0.22 6.63
C ALA A 43 -7.02 0.98 6.89
N MET A 44 -8.14 0.48 6.35
CA MET A 44 -9.47 1.07 6.54
C MET A 44 -9.97 1.02 7.99
N ARG A 45 -9.47 0.08 8.82
CA ARG A 45 -9.76 0.01 10.27
C ARG A 45 -8.89 0.95 11.11
N ARG A 46 -7.74 1.38 10.60
CA ARG A 46 -6.80 2.33 11.22
C ARG A 46 -7.00 3.74 10.64
N ASP A 47 -5.91 4.44 10.37
CA ASP A 47 -5.89 5.82 9.87
C ASP A 47 -6.09 5.95 8.36
N LYS A 48 -6.56 4.87 7.70
CA LYS A 48 -6.71 4.77 6.23
C LYS A 48 -5.40 4.97 5.47
N GLN A 49 -4.27 4.76 6.13
CA GLN A 49 -2.95 4.84 5.52
C GLN A 49 -2.43 3.44 5.15
N VAL A 50 -1.82 3.36 3.97
CA VAL A 50 -1.18 2.15 3.44
C VAL A 50 0.19 2.51 2.89
N LEU A 51 1.18 1.66 3.11
CA LEU A 51 2.50 1.80 2.51
C LEU A 51 2.50 1.12 1.14
N LEU A 52 2.70 1.91 0.08
CA LEU A 52 2.79 1.44 -1.29
C LEU A 52 4.26 1.24 -1.66
N VAL A 53 4.65 0.04 -2.09
CA VAL A 53 6.05 -0.27 -2.42
C VAL A 53 6.10 -1.03 -3.74
N ALA A 54 6.98 -0.63 -4.64
CA ALA A 54 7.17 -1.38 -5.88
C ALA A 54 7.85 -2.73 -5.65
N GLN A 55 7.48 -3.71 -6.47
CA GLN A 55 8.15 -5.01 -6.55
C GLN A 55 9.36 -4.90 -7.50
N LYS A 56 10.43 -5.63 -7.20
CA LYS A 56 11.63 -5.72 -8.06
C LYS A 56 11.36 -6.55 -9.31
N LYS A 57 10.53 -7.58 -9.19
CA LYS A 57 10.15 -8.49 -10.28
C LYS A 57 8.64 -8.55 -10.38
N ALA A 58 8.13 -8.23 -11.55
CA ALA A 58 6.69 -8.26 -11.78
C ALA A 58 6.11 -9.69 -11.78
N SER A 59 6.90 -10.68 -12.18
CA SER A 59 6.46 -12.07 -12.26
C SER A 59 6.22 -12.75 -10.91
N GLU A 60 6.52 -12.10 -9.79
CA GLU A 60 6.38 -12.70 -8.46
C GLU A 60 4.98 -12.48 -7.89
N ASP A 61 4.31 -13.58 -7.55
CA ASP A 61 2.93 -13.55 -7.06
C ASP A 61 2.82 -13.46 -5.53
N ASP A 62 3.84 -13.90 -4.81
CA ASP A 62 3.91 -13.75 -3.35
C ASP A 62 5.29 -13.17 -2.96
N PRO A 63 5.51 -11.86 -3.18
CA PRO A 63 6.83 -11.26 -2.98
C PRO A 63 7.25 -11.29 -1.51
N GLY A 64 8.47 -11.75 -1.25
CA GLY A 64 9.10 -11.67 0.05
C GLY A 64 9.65 -10.27 0.33
N ALA A 65 10.18 -10.07 1.54
CA ALA A 65 10.78 -8.80 1.94
C ALA A 65 11.97 -8.38 1.06
N GLU A 66 12.70 -9.35 0.51
CA GLU A 66 13.83 -9.12 -0.38
C GLU A 66 13.39 -8.77 -1.82
N ASP A 67 12.13 -9.02 -2.17
CA ASP A 67 11.59 -8.85 -3.54
C ASP A 67 10.93 -7.48 -3.75
N ILE A 68 10.85 -6.66 -2.71
CA ILE A 68 10.32 -5.29 -2.76
C ILE A 68 11.44 -4.27 -2.55
N TYR A 69 11.21 -3.03 -3.00
CA TYR A 69 12.11 -1.93 -2.69
C TYR A 69 12.02 -1.52 -1.22
N ARG A 70 13.08 -0.91 -0.67
CA ARG A 70 13.10 -0.42 0.72
C ARG A 70 12.44 0.94 0.91
N VAL A 71 12.15 1.62 -0.20
CA VAL A 71 11.52 2.94 -0.23
C VAL A 71 10.20 2.80 -0.97
N GLY A 72 9.18 3.45 -0.43
CA GLY A 72 7.84 3.48 -0.99
C GLY A 72 7.14 4.79 -0.66
N THR A 73 5.84 4.82 -0.83
CA THR A 73 5.01 6.00 -0.59
C THR A 73 3.89 5.63 0.36
N ILE A 74 3.80 6.34 1.48
CA ILE A 74 2.63 6.27 2.35
C ILE A 74 1.49 6.94 1.58
N ALA A 75 0.35 6.27 1.46
CA ALA A 75 -0.81 6.75 0.72
C ALA A 75 -2.08 6.63 1.57
N SER A 76 -3.04 7.51 1.31
CA SER A 76 -4.36 7.48 1.91
C SER A 76 -5.32 6.71 1.02
N VAL A 77 -6.11 5.80 1.61
CA VAL A 77 -7.19 5.10 0.93
C VAL A 77 -8.42 5.99 0.90
N LEU A 78 -8.77 6.48 -0.28
CA LEU A 78 -9.91 7.38 -0.50
C LEU A 78 -11.22 6.61 -0.65
N GLN A 79 -11.19 5.50 -1.38
CA GLN A 79 -12.37 4.69 -1.67
C GLN A 79 -12.00 3.22 -1.83
N LEU A 80 -12.83 2.33 -1.30
CA LEU A 80 -12.71 0.88 -1.46
C LEU A 80 -14.03 0.32 -1.97
N LEU A 81 -14.00 -0.38 -3.10
CA LEU A 81 -15.16 -1.03 -3.71
C LEU A 81 -14.85 -2.51 -3.98
N LYS A 82 -15.59 -3.41 -3.31
CA LYS A 82 -15.55 -4.85 -3.61
C LYS A 82 -16.34 -5.12 -4.89
N LEU A 83 -15.72 -5.79 -5.85
CA LEU A 83 -16.33 -6.18 -7.11
C LEU A 83 -16.95 -7.59 -6.99
N PRO A 84 -17.94 -7.94 -7.83
CA PRO A 84 -18.62 -9.24 -7.78
C PRO A 84 -17.71 -10.45 -8.02
N ASP A 85 -16.55 -10.25 -8.65
CA ASP A 85 -15.54 -11.27 -8.93
C ASP A 85 -14.59 -11.53 -7.74
N GLY A 86 -14.79 -10.84 -6.62
CA GLY A 86 -13.97 -10.95 -5.42
C GLY A 86 -12.75 -10.02 -5.40
N THR A 87 -12.47 -9.30 -6.50
CA THR A 87 -11.41 -8.29 -6.51
C THR A 87 -11.86 -7.00 -5.85
N VAL A 88 -10.90 -6.16 -5.45
CA VAL A 88 -11.15 -4.87 -4.84
C VAL A 88 -10.59 -3.77 -5.74
N LYS A 89 -11.46 -2.84 -6.13
CA LYS A 89 -11.04 -1.58 -6.74
C LYS A 89 -10.86 -0.54 -5.64
N VAL A 90 -9.66 0.00 -5.52
CA VAL A 90 -9.31 1.01 -4.52
C VAL A 90 -8.85 2.29 -5.20
N LEU A 91 -9.24 3.44 -4.66
CA LEU A 91 -8.70 4.75 -5.05
C LEU A 91 -7.76 5.21 -3.96
N VAL A 92 -6.50 5.49 -4.31
CA VAL A 92 -5.47 5.93 -3.36
C VAL A 92 -4.91 7.29 -3.74
N GLU A 93 -4.49 8.06 -2.75
CA GLU A 93 -3.75 9.31 -2.90
C GLU A 93 -2.37 9.19 -2.24
N GLY A 94 -1.30 9.42 -3.00
CA GLY A 94 0.06 9.48 -2.46
C GLY A 94 0.20 10.61 -1.45
N GLY A 95 0.72 10.28 -0.27
CA GLY A 95 0.87 11.20 0.87
C GLY A 95 1.74 12.41 0.55
N ARG A 96 1.65 13.42 1.43
CA ARG A 96 2.21 14.75 1.22
C ARG A 96 3.46 15.07 2.05
N GLU A 97 3.89 14.13 2.89
CA GLU A 97 4.96 14.35 3.88
C GLU A 97 6.35 14.03 3.34
#